data_AF-J9AL59-F1
#
_entry.id   AF-J9AL59-F1
#
_cell.length_a   1.000
_cell.length_b   1.000
_cell.length_c   1.000
_cell.angle_alpha   90.00
_cell.angle_beta   90.00
_cell.angle_gamma   90.00
#
_symmetry.space_group_name_H-M   'P 1'
#
loop_
_entity.id
_entity.type
_entity.pdbx_description
1 polymer ?
#
loop_
_entity_poly.entity_id
_entity_poly.type
_entity_poly.pdbx_seq_one_letter_code
_entity_poly.pdbx_strand_id
1 'polypeptide(L)' 'NGSIVDAVLMWAGNIEKHMEGAEDCTICMMTVHSRTYQLPRVRCKQCKKRFHSDCLYKWFDSSNQSTCPLCRASFR' A
#
# COMPACT_ATOMS: atom_id res chain seq x y z
N ASN A 1 7.02 -35.46 -2.69
CA ASN A 1 7.65 -34.15 -2.39
C ASN A 1 6.60 -33.23 -1.81
N GLY A 2 6.46 -33.23 -0.49
CA GLY A 2 5.38 -32.54 0.20
C GLY A 2 5.68 -32.48 1.70
N SER A 3 6.93 -32.14 2.04
CA SER A 3 7.29 -31.94 3.44
C SER A 3 6.72 -30.61 3.95
N ILE A 4 6.57 -30.47 5.28
CA ILE A 4 6.21 -29.20 5.90
C ILE A 4 7.20 -28.09 5.50
N VAL A 5 8.48 -28.46 5.34
CA VAL A 5 9.53 -27.54 4.91
C VAL A 5 9.23 -26.99 3.51
N ASP A 6 8.87 -27.85 2.55
CA ASP A 6 8.51 -27.42 1.19
C ASP A 6 7.33 -26.43 1.20
N ALA A 7 6.32 -26.69 2.04
CA ALA A 7 5.15 -25.82 2.17
C ALA A 7 5.52 -24.45 2.75
N VAL A 8 6.40 -24.40 3.76
CA VAL A 8 6.88 -23.15 4.36
C VAL A 8 7.72 -22.35 3.35
N LEU A 9 8.61 -23.01 2.59
CA LEU A 9 9.41 -22.35 1.55
C LEU A 9 8.52 -21.77 0.43
N MET A 10 7.51 -22.51 -0.01
CA MET A 10 6.55 -22.02 -1.00
C MET A 10 5.76 -20.82 -0.48
N TRP A 11 5.32 -20.86 0.78
CA TRP A 11 4.63 -19.74 1.41
C TRP A 11 5.53 -18.50 1.48
N ALA A 12 6.79 -18.67 1.92
CA ALA A 12 7.76 -17.57 1.98
C ALA A 12 7.99 -16.93 0.59
N GLY A 13 8.18 -17.74 -0.45
CA GLY A 13 8.32 -17.24 -1.83
C GLY A 13 7.07 -16.52 -2.35
N ASN A 14 5.87 -16.93 -1.90
CA ASN A 14 4.63 -16.20 -2.24
C ASN A 14 4.53 -14.86 -1.51
N ILE A 15 5.03 -14.75 -0.28
CA ILE A 15 5.12 -13.48 0.45
C ILE A 15 6.09 -12.54 -0.27
N GLU A 16 7.28 -13.00 -0.65
CA GLU A 16 8.24 -12.20 -1.41
C GLU A 16 7.63 -11.65 -2.70
N LYS A 17 7.00 -12.51 -3.50
CA LYS A 17 6.27 -12.11 -4.72
C LYS A 17 5.13 -11.14 -4.46
N HIS A 18 4.43 -11.26 -3.32
CA HIS A 18 3.36 -10.32 -2.97
C HIS A 18 3.90 -8.91 -2.69
N MET A 19 5.10 -8.81 -2.14
CA MET A 19 5.76 -7.55 -1.80
C MET A 19 6.57 -6.98 -2.97
N GLU A 20 6.87 -7.78 -3.99
CA GLU A 20 7.65 -7.37 -5.14
C GLU A 20 7.02 -6.15 -5.85
N GLY A 21 7.82 -5.09 -6.01
CA GLY A 21 7.38 -3.84 -6.65
C GLY A 21 6.41 -3.00 -5.80
N ALA A 22 6.18 -3.35 -4.53
CA ALA A 22 5.46 -2.48 -3.62
C ALA A 22 6.28 -1.22 -3.31
N GLU A 23 5.65 -0.05 -3.46
CA GLU A 23 6.23 1.23 -3.05
C GLU A 23 5.81 1.55 -1.63
N ASP A 24 6.45 2.53 -0.99
CA ASP A 24 6.01 3.04 0.29
C ASP A 24 4.78 3.96 0.15
N CYS A 25 3.89 3.89 1.14
CA CYS A 25 2.84 4.88 1.29
C CYS A 25 3.45 6.23 1.66
N THR A 26 3.28 7.25 0.83
CA THR A 26 3.91 8.56 1.06
C THR A 26 3.23 9.40 2.15
N ILE A 27 2.24 8.86 2.88
CA ILE A 27 1.64 9.50 4.05
C ILE A 27 2.32 9.00 5.33
N CYS A 28 2.45 7.67 5.48
CA CYS A 28 2.96 7.05 6.69
C CYS A 28 4.40 6.53 6.56
N MET A 29 5.00 6.64 5.37
CA MET A 29 6.37 6.20 5.04
C MET A 29 6.63 4.72 5.31
N MET A 30 5.61 3.88 5.15
CA MET A 30 5.69 2.44 5.34
C MET A 30 5.19 1.71 4.08
N THR A 31 5.84 0.61 3.74
CA THR A 31 5.36 -0.33 2.71
C THR A 31 4.14 -1.10 3.23
N VAL A 32 4.20 -1.61 4.45
CA VAL A 32 3.10 -2.36 5.09
C VAL A 32 2.45 -1.49 6.17
N HIS A 33 1.15 -1.27 6.08
CA HIS A 33 0.44 -0.47 7.09
C HIS A 33 0.48 -1.16 8.46
N SER A 34 0.88 -0.42 9.50
CA SER A 34 1.16 -0.98 10.84
C SER A 34 -0.02 -1.62 11.56
N ARG A 35 -1.26 -1.36 11.12
CA ARG A 35 -2.48 -1.90 11.76
C ARG A 35 -3.29 -2.84 10.89
N THR A 36 -3.27 -2.61 9.57
CA THR A 36 -4.08 -3.40 8.63
C THR A 36 -3.25 -4.36 7.79
N TYR A 37 -1.93 -4.26 7.89
CA TYR A 37 -0.98 -5.11 7.17
C TYR A 37 -1.18 -5.08 5.64
N GLN A 38 -1.82 -4.03 5.14
CA GLN A 38 -2.08 -3.83 3.71
C GLN A 38 -0.92 -3.08 3.06
N LEU A 39 -0.70 -3.39 1.78
CA LEU A 39 0.17 -2.63 0.90
C LEU A 39 -0.53 -1.37 0.35
N PRO A 40 0.22 -0.34 -0.09
CA PRO A 40 -0.37 0.84 -0.70
C PRO A 40 -0.83 0.51 -2.11
N ARG A 41 -2.13 0.21 -2.22
CA ARG A 41 -2.78 -0.18 -3.49
C ARG A 41 -3.46 1.00 -4.18
N VAL A 42 -3.70 2.11 -3.49
CA VAL A 42 -4.40 3.26 -4.07
C VAL A 42 -3.37 4.18 -4.75
N ARG A 43 -3.45 4.30 -6.08
CA ARG A 43 -2.51 5.09 -6.88
C ARG A 43 -3.15 6.38 -7.39
N CYS A 44 -2.50 7.52 -7.17
CA CYS A 44 -2.93 8.77 -7.79
C CYS A 44 -2.81 8.69 -9.32
N LYS A 45 -3.87 9.04 -10.06
CA LYS A 45 -3.85 9.01 -11.53
C LYS A 45 -2.88 10.04 -12.12
N GLN A 46 -2.62 11.15 -11.43
CA GLN A 46 -1.76 12.23 -11.92
C GLN A 46 -0.28 11.97 -11.57
N CYS A 47 0.09 11.96 -10.29
CA CYS A 47 1.49 11.83 -9.88
C CYS A 47 1.98 10.38 -9.69
N LYS A 48 1.11 9.39 -9.88
CA LYS A 48 1.39 7.94 -9.78
C LYS A 48 1.88 7.44 -8.42
N LYS A 49 1.93 8.29 -7.40
CA LYS A 49 2.27 7.88 -6.02
C LYS A 49 1.17 7.04 -5.39
N ARG A 50 1.60 6.10 -4.53
CA ARG A 50 0.74 5.11 -3.89
C ARG A 50 0.48 5.42 -2.42
N PHE A 51 -0.70 5.03 -1.95
CA PHE A 51 -1.17 5.25 -0.61
C PHE A 51 -1.89 4.01 -0.08
N HIS A 52 -1.80 3.76 1.23
CA HIS A 52 -2.74 2.87 1.89
C HIS A 52 -4.13 3.51 1.85
N SER A 53 -5.15 2.68 1.65
CA SER A 53 -6.55 3.10 1.67
C SER A 53 -6.86 3.91 2.94
N ASP A 54 -6.53 3.38 4.12
CA ASP A 54 -6.79 4.03 5.40
C ASP A 54 -6.05 5.36 5.57
N CYS A 55 -4.78 5.44 5.15
CA CYS A 55 -4.03 6.68 5.21
C CYS A 55 -4.67 7.75 4.34
N LEU A 56 -5.08 7.38 3.12
CA LEU A 56 -5.68 8.31 2.18
C LEU A 56 -7.09 8.76 2.63
N TYR A 57 -7.91 7.86 3.16
CA TYR A 57 -9.22 8.23 3.70
C TYR A 57 -9.10 9.18 4.89
N LYS A 58 -8.19 8.90 5.84
CA LYS A 58 -7.92 9.83 6.96
C LYS A 58 -7.45 11.20 6.48
N TRP A 59 -6.63 11.23 5.43
CA TRP A 59 -6.20 12.48 4.81
C TRP A 59 -7.40 13.28 4.27
N PHE A 60 -8.30 12.64 3.51
CA PHE A 60 -9.50 13.30 2.99
C PHE A 60 -10.40 13.85 4.09
N ASP A 61 -10.58 13.07 5.15
CA ASP A 61 -11.37 13.48 6.32
C ASP A 61 -10.74 14.71 7.01
N SER A 62 -9.44 14.66 7.30
CA SER A 62 -8.72 15.76 7.96
C SER A 62 -8.60 17.05 7.13
N SER A 63 -8.55 16.93 5.80
CA SER A 63 -8.39 18.06 4.87
C SER A 63 -9.72 18.59 4.35
N ASN A 64 -10.83 17.89 4.62
CA ASN A 64 -12.15 18.13 4.07
C ASN A 64 -12.16 18.22 2.53
N GLN A 65 -11.23 17.51 1.86
CA GLN A 65 -11.05 17.53 0.41
C GLN A 65 -10.58 16.17 -0.11
N SER A 66 -11.14 15.72 -1.23
CA SER A 66 -10.67 14.51 -1.93
C SER A 66 -9.56 14.84 -2.92
N THR A 67 -8.44 15.37 -2.43
CA THR A 67 -7.28 15.78 -3.26
C THR A 67 -6.00 15.06 -2.86
N CYS A 68 -5.08 14.93 -3.82
CA CYS A 68 -3.85 14.20 -3.57
C CYS A 68 -2.93 14.92 -2.58
N PRO A 69 -2.40 14.23 -1.53
CA PRO A 69 -1.50 14.86 -0.57
C PRO A 69 -0.25 15.49 -1.22
N LEU A 70 0.18 14.97 -2.37
CA LEU A 70 1.40 15.42 -3.05
C LEU A 70 1.12 16.40 -4.19
N CYS A 71 0.28 16.03 -5.15
CA CYS A 71 0.05 16.87 -6.34
C CYS A 71 -1.22 17.72 -6.28
N ARG A 72 -2.03 17.59 -5.21
CA ARG A 72 -3.30 18.31 -4.99
C ARG A 72 -4.38 18.14 -6.07
N ALA A 73 -4.15 17.32 -7.09
CA ALA A 73 -5.18 16.96 -8.05
C ALA A 73 -6.34 16.23 -7.35
N SER A 74 -7.56 16.41 -7.87
CA SER A 74 -8.72 15.66 -7.41
C SER A 74 -8.49 14.15 -7.56
N PHE A 75 -8.84 13.38 -6.54
CA PHE A 75 -8.60 11.94 -6.46
C PHE A 75 -9.66 11.07 -7.14
N ARG A 76 -10.58 11.69 -7.90
CA ARG A 76 -11.60 10.99 -8.69
C ARG A 76 -11.00 10.08 -9.77
#